data_AF-A0A818MVV0-F1
#
_entry.id   AF-A0A818MVV0-F1
#
_cell.length_a   1.000
_cell.length_b   1.000
_cell.length_c   1.000
_cell.angle_alpha   90.00
_cell.angle_beta   90.00
_cell.angle_gamma   90.00
#
_symmetry.space_group_name_H-M   'P 1'
#
loop_
_entity.id
_entity.type
_entity.pdbx_description
1 polymer ?
#
loop_
_entity_poly.entity_id
_entity_poly.type
_entity_poly.pdbx_seq_one_letter_code
_entity_poly.pdbx_strand_id
1 'polypeptide(L)'
;MTFPLAKYDLFFVMSLVGILLGGIPFTTLLTLYMKQKILASTIQYTTSTTVATMLNQTNTTKPIYFCGGISSYTLWQPYDVDVMMMNIDTTNCSFNATPIYFTSMAGLGSHWTLIGYTGISIATNISFTIYASSWANWNSTQMVAIAQTSLWNANWLGFSY
;
A
#
# COMPACT_ATOMS: atom_id res chain seq x y z
N MET A 1 21.05 4.48 15.93
CA MET A 1 19.60 4.49 15.63
C MET A 1 18.86 4.05 16.86
N THR A 2 18.26 4.99 17.58
CA THR A 2 17.64 4.79 18.89
C THR A 2 16.20 5.29 18.80
N PHE A 3 15.24 4.38 18.98
CA PHE A 3 13.82 4.69 19.14
C PHE A 3 13.58 5.23 20.56
N PRO A 4 12.75 6.27 20.76
CA PRO A 4 12.45 6.74 22.10
C PRO A 4 11.35 5.88 22.74
N LEU A 5 11.70 5.23 23.84
CA LEU A 5 10.82 4.65 24.85
C LEU A 5 10.13 5.78 25.64
N ALA A 6 8.93 6.18 25.23
CA ALA A 6 8.03 6.99 26.06
C ALA A 6 6.81 6.14 26.42
N LYS A 7 6.97 5.22 27.37
CA LYS A 7 5.87 4.35 27.80
C LYS A 7 5.86 4.01 29.29
N TYR A 8 6.35 4.88 30.16
CA TYR A 8 6.21 4.69 31.61
C TYR A 8 6.16 6.03 32.36
N ASP A 9 5.07 6.81 32.25
CA ASP A 9 4.92 7.97 33.15
C ASP A 9 3.47 8.47 33.40
N LEU A 10 2.45 7.62 33.23
CA LEU A 10 1.09 7.96 33.66
C LEU A 10 0.77 7.46 35.08
N PHE A 11 1.33 6.31 35.47
CA PHE A 11 1.04 5.68 36.76
C PHE A 11 1.72 6.41 37.93
N PHE A 12 2.89 7.02 37.71
CA PHE A 12 3.66 7.66 38.78
C PHE A 12 3.07 9.02 39.17
N VAL A 13 2.62 9.80 38.18
CA VAL A 13 2.04 11.14 38.42
C VAL A 13 0.68 11.07 39.12
N MET A 14 -0.16 10.09 38.79
CA MET A 14 -1.49 9.95 39.42
C MET A 14 -1.42 9.41 40.86
N SER A 15 -0.39 8.63 41.20
CA SER A 15 -0.18 8.13 42.57
C SER A 15 0.24 9.24 43.54
N LEU A 16 1.12 10.16 43.11
CA LEU A 16 1.53 11.31 43.95
C LEU A 16 0.38 12.27 44.25
N VAL A 17 -0.52 12.51 43.28
CA VAL A 17 -1.65 13.45 43.45
C VAL A 17 -2.73 12.89 44.37
N GLY A 18 -2.94 11.57 44.39
CA GLY A 18 -3.89 10.92 45.31
C GLY A 18 -3.50 11.03 46.78
N ILE A 19 -2.19 11.11 47.08
CA ILE A 19 -1.67 11.22 48.44
C ILE A 19 -1.82 12.65 48.99
N LEU A 20 -1.76 13.68 48.12
CA LEU A 20 -1.85 15.10 48.50
C LEU A 20 -3.28 15.61 48.75
N LEU A 21 -4.32 14.91 48.26
CA LEU A 21 -5.71 15.38 48.31
C LEU A 21 -6.65 14.58 49.20
N GLY A 22 -6.13 13.73 50.10
CA GLY A 22 -6.94 13.06 51.12
C GLY A 22 -8.04 12.17 50.55
N GLY A 23 -7.67 10.97 50.08
CA GLY A 23 -8.59 9.83 50.01
C GLY A 23 -9.62 9.81 48.88
N ILE A 24 -9.42 10.54 47.78
CA ILE A 24 -10.29 10.42 46.60
C ILE A 24 -9.92 9.14 45.82
N PRO A 25 -10.86 8.23 45.52
CA PRO A 25 -10.58 7.03 44.74
C PRO A 25 -10.08 7.38 43.32
N PHE A 26 -9.09 6.63 42.84
CA PHE A 26 -8.46 6.83 41.52
C PHE A 26 -9.47 6.90 40.36
N THR A 27 -10.58 6.15 40.47
CA THR A 27 -11.66 6.13 39.47
C THR A 27 -12.36 7.48 39.37
N THR A 28 -12.53 8.20 40.48
CA THR A 28 -13.18 9.52 40.48
C THR A 28 -12.27 10.57 39.85
N LEU A 29 -10.95 10.49 40.08
CA LEU A 29 -9.96 11.38 39.46
C LEU A 29 -9.88 11.21 37.94
N LEU A 30 -9.86 9.96 37.47
CA LEU A 30 -9.83 9.63 36.04
C LEU A 30 -11.09 10.13 35.30
N THR A 31 -12.25 10.03 35.97
CA THR A 31 -13.54 10.47 35.38
C THR A 31 -13.63 11.99 35.26
N LEU A 32 -13.09 12.73 36.23
CA LEU A 32 -13.00 14.20 36.19
C LEU A 32 -12.07 14.69 35.07
N TYR A 33 -10.91 14.05 34.89
CA TYR A 33 -9.96 14.40 33.82
C TYR A 33 -10.54 14.14 32.42
N MET A 34 -11.23 13.01 32.22
CA MET A 34 -11.90 12.71 30.95
C MET A 34 -13.07 13.67 30.68
N LYS A 35 -13.86 14.05 31.69
CA LYS A 35 -14.94 15.04 31.53
C LYS A 35 -14.42 16.44 31.17
N GLN A 36 -13.28 16.86 31.72
CA GLN A 36 -12.72 18.18 31.44
C GLN A 36 -12.20 18.31 30.00
N LYS A 37 -11.67 17.23 29.40
CA LYS A 37 -11.27 17.23 27.98
C LYS A 37 -12.46 17.22 26.99
N ILE A 38 -13.62 16.72 27.40
CA ILE A 38 -14.78 16.56 26.50
C ILE A 38 -15.62 17.85 26.40
N LEU A 39 -15.51 18.79 27.36
CA LEU A 39 -16.29 20.04 27.37
C LEU A 39 -15.61 21.24 26.69
N ALA A 40 -14.38 21.10 26.17
CA ALA A 40 -13.58 22.19 25.60
C ALA A 40 -13.48 22.20 24.06
N SER A 41 -14.29 21.43 23.33
CA SER A 41 -14.27 21.43 21.87
C SER A 41 -15.64 21.70 21.27
N THR A 42 -16.16 22.91 21.46
CA THR A 42 -17.20 23.45 20.58
C THR A 42 -16.52 23.82 19.27
N ILE A 43 -16.50 22.90 18.31
CA ILE A 43 -16.00 23.18 16.96
C ILE A 43 -17.00 24.10 16.30
N GLN A 44 -16.61 25.37 16.14
CA GLN A 44 -17.31 26.33 15.29
C GLN A 44 -17.09 25.88 13.83
N TYR A 45 -18.11 25.27 13.20
CA TYR A 45 -18.10 25.03 11.77
C TYR A 45 -18.28 26.37 11.05
N THR A 46 -17.17 27.04 10.76
CA THR A 46 -17.17 28.17 9.84
C THR A 46 -17.14 27.58 8.43
N THR A 47 -18.25 27.65 7.71
CA THR A 47 -18.33 27.31 6.28
C THR A 47 -17.49 28.32 5.50
N SER A 48 -16.22 27.98 5.26
CA SER A 48 -15.35 28.78 4.40
C SER A 48 -15.53 28.36 2.94
N THR A 49 -16.29 29.20 2.26
CA THR A 49 -16.33 29.54 0.84
C THR A 49 -15.17 29.02 -0.02
N THR A 50 -15.54 28.14 -0.96
CA THR A 50 -14.94 27.79 -2.27
C THR A 50 -13.46 28.12 -2.49
N VAL A 51 -12.61 27.10 -2.33
CA VAL A 51 -11.36 27.01 -3.09
C VAL A 51 -11.72 26.47 -4.47
N ALA A 52 -11.82 27.35 -5.47
CA ALA A 52 -11.75 26.91 -6.86
C ALA A 52 -10.33 26.41 -7.11
N THR A 53 -10.07 25.13 -6.84
CA THR A 53 -8.87 24.46 -7.32
C THR A 53 -8.96 24.44 -8.84
N MET A 54 -8.17 25.27 -9.51
CA MET A 54 -7.86 25.13 -10.94
C MET A 54 -7.09 23.81 -11.12
N LEU A 55 -7.82 22.70 -11.15
CA LEU A 55 -7.28 21.43 -11.61
C LEU A 55 -7.09 21.58 -13.12
N ASN A 56 -5.85 21.76 -13.58
CA ASN A 56 -5.49 21.57 -14.98
C ASN A 56 -5.50 20.06 -15.31
N GLN A 57 -6.59 19.40 -14.96
CA GLN A 57 -6.85 17.99 -15.20
C GLN A 57 -7.91 17.92 -16.28
N THR A 58 -7.53 17.40 -17.44
CA THR A 58 -8.47 17.10 -18.50
C THR A 58 -9.17 15.79 -18.14
N ASN A 59 -10.38 15.87 -17.62
CA ASN A 59 -11.22 14.69 -17.44
C ASN A 59 -11.51 14.09 -18.81
N THR A 60 -11.27 12.80 -18.98
CA THR A 60 -11.69 12.11 -20.20
C THR A 60 -13.21 12.03 -20.23
N THR A 61 -13.80 12.43 -21.36
CA THR A 61 -15.24 12.29 -21.62
C THR A 61 -15.58 10.94 -22.26
N LYS A 62 -14.57 10.14 -22.64
CA LYS A 62 -14.74 8.82 -23.23
C LYS A 62 -14.93 7.77 -22.13
N PRO A 63 -15.86 6.81 -22.28
CA PRO A 63 -16.00 5.71 -21.33
C PRO A 63 -14.67 4.99 -21.15
N ILE A 64 -14.22 4.87 -19.90
CA ILE A 64 -13.01 4.14 -19.56
C ILE A 64 -13.36 2.66 -19.53
N TYR A 65 -12.70 1.88 -20.38
CA TYR A 65 -12.76 0.43 -20.34
C TYR A 65 -11.64 -0.10 -19.46
N PHE A 66 -11.99 -0.92 -18.47
CA PHE A 66 -11.01 -1.55 -17.59
C PHE A 66 -11.15 -3.07 -17.62
N CYS A 67 -10.03 -3.75 -17.45
CA CYS A 67 -9.97 -5.20 -17.32
C CYS A 67 -8.83 -5.57 -16.37
N GLY A 68 -8.95 -6.71 -15.70
CA GLY A 68 -7.95 -7.14 -14.73
C GLY A 68 -7.85 -8.65 -14.66
N GLY A 69 -6.76 -9.11 -14.06
CA GLY A 69 -6.50 -10.53 -13.94
C GLY A 69 -5.39 -10.85 -12.96
N ILE A 70 -5.14 -12.15 -12.83
CA ILE A 70 -4.06 -12.72 -12.04
C ILE A 70 -3.25 -13.60 -12.97
N SER A 71 -1.98 -13.29 -13.11
CA SER A 71 -1.02 -14.07 -13.87
C SER A 71 -0.28 -15.03 -12.95
N SER A 72 -0.27 -16.31 -13.34
CA SER A 72 0.28 -17.40 -12.54
C SER A 72 1.77 -17.24 -12.27
N TYR A 73 2.19 -17.59 -11.06
CA TYR A 73 3.60 -17.69 -10.64
C TYR A 73 4.44 -18.61 -11.54
N THR A 74 3.82 -19.53 -12.27
CA THR A 74 4.50 -20.43 -13.22
C THR A 74 5.03 -19.71 -14.46
N LEU A 75 4.63 -18.45 -14.70
CA LEU A 75 5.05 -17.66 -15.86
C LEU A 75 6.36 -16.88 -15.65
N TRP A 76 6.92 -16.91 -14.43
CA TRP A 76 8.23 -16.34 -14.16
C TRP A 76 9.33 -17.11 -14.89
N GLN A 77 10.19 -16.39 -15.59
CA GLN A 77 11.35 -16.94 -16.29
C GLN A 77 12.60 -16.11 -16.01
N PRO A 78 13.80 -16.72 -15.99
CA PRO A 78 15.03 -15.97 -15.87
C PRO A 78 15.22 -15.08 -17.11
N TYR A 79 15.77 -13.88 -16.91
CA TYR A 79 16.03 -12.92 -18.00
C TYR A 79 17.51 -12.52 -18.07
N ASP A 80 18.09 -12.12 -16.94
CA ASP A 80 19.52 -11.77 -16.81
C ASP A 80 20.09 -12.42 -15.53
N VAL A 81 21.30 -12.06 -15.10
CA VAL A 81 21.98 -12.59 -13.91
C VAL A 81 21.12 -12.42 -12.66
N ASP A 82 20.54 -11.25 -12.44
CA ASP A 82 19.78 -10.85 -11.25
C ASP A 82 18.39 -10.29 -11.59
N VAL A 83 17.90 -10.59 -12.79
CA VAL A 83 16.57 -10.17 -13.27
C VAL A 83 15.80 -11.38 -13.76
N MET A 84 14.55 -11.49 -13.30
CA MET A 84 13.53 -12.38 -13.88
C MET A 84 12.45 -11.54 -14.58
N MET A 85 11.72 -12.17 -15.49
CA MET A 85 10.64 -11.52 -16.21
C MET A 85 9.38 -12.37 -16.23
N MET A 86 8.24 -11.73 -16.44
CA MET A 86 6.97 -12.38 -16.75
C MET A 86 6.30 -11.60 -17.87
N ASN A 87 5.94 -12.31 -18.94
CA ASN A 87 5.07 -11.78 -19.97
C ASN A 87 3.61 -12.10 -19.60
N ILE A 88 2.78 -11.07 -19.52
CA ILE A 88 1.39 -11.16 -19.11
C ILE A 88 0.51 -10.98 -20.35
N ASP A 89 -0.28 -12.01 -20.65
CA ASP A 89 -1.25 -12.02 -21.73
C ASP A 89 -2.56 -11.36 -21.27
N THR A 90 -3.01 -10.36 -22.04
CA THR A 90 -4.24 -9.60 -21.83
C THR A 90 -5.20 -9.69 -23.02
N THR A 91 -5.00 -10.63 -23.94
CA THR A 91 -5.85 -10.85 -25.14
C THR A 91 -7.33 -10.97 -24.79
N ASN A 92 -7.66 -11.66 -23.70
CA ASN A 92 -9.04 -11.83 -23.23
C ASN A 92 -9.75 -10.51 -22.87
N CYS A 93 -9.00 -9.43 -22.62
CA CYS A 93 -9.58 -8.11 -22.37
C CYS A 93 -9.98 -7.37 -23.65
N SER A 94 -9.52 -7.81 -24.83
CA SER A 94 -9.89 -7.22 -26.13
C SER A 94 -9.69 -5.69 -26.18
N PHE A 95 -8.54 -5.19 -25.72
CA PHE A 95 -8.26 -3.77 -25.77
C PHE A 95 -8.04 -3.29 -27.22
N ASN A 96 -8.66 -2.15 -27.57
CA ASN A 96 -8.54 -1.56 -28.91
C ASN A 96 -7.27 -0.69 -29.09
N ALA A 97 -6.62 -0.32 -27.99
CA ALA A 97 -5.37 0.43 -27.93
C ALA A 97 -4.54 -0.05 -26.73
N THR A 98 -3.25 0.26 -26.70
CA THR A 98 -2.38 -0.07 -25.57
C THR A 98 -2.91 0.56 -24.27
N PRO A 99 -3.33 -0.23 -23.27
CA PRO A 99 -3.81 0.26 -21.99
C PRO A 99 -2.68 0.77 -21.10
N ILE A 100 -3.07 1.54 -20.09
CA ILE A 100 -2.23 1.80 -18.92
C ILE A 100 -2.40 0.63 -17.97
N TYR A 101 -1.31 -0.07 -17.66
CA TYR A 101 -1.32 -1.19 -16.73
C TYR A 101 -0.81 -0.80 -15.36
N PHE A 102 -1.36 -1.44 -14.33
CA PHE A 102 -0.90 -1.42 -12.95
C PHE A 102 -0.76 -2.85 -12.49
N THR A 103 0.30 -3.14 -11.75
CA THR A 103 0.55 -4.49 -11.20
C THR A 103 0.74 -4.44 -9.70
N SER A 104 0.42 -5.54 -9.06
CA SER A 104 0.79 -5.84 -7.67
C SER A 104 1.20 -7.30 -7.57
N MET A 105 2.02 -7.63 -6.58
CA MET A 105 2.49 -8.99 -6.35
C MET A 105 1.74 -9.62 -5.19
N ALA A 106 1.28 -10.86 -5.37
CA ALA A 106 0.71 -11.68 -4.32
C ALA A 106 1.51 -12.98 -4.17
N GLY A 107 1.63 -13.49 -2.95
CA GLY A 107 2.30 -14.76 -2.68
C GLY A 107 2.32 -15.09 -1.19
N LEU A 108 2.78 -16.29 -0.88
CA LEU A 108 2.83 -16.82 0.49
C LEU A 108 3.96 -16.23 1.35
N GLY A 109 5.02 -15.72 0.71
CA GLY A 109 6.18 -15.17 1.41
C GLY A 109 7.17 -14.52 0.45
N SER A 110 8.16 -13.82 0.98
CA SER A 110 9.31 -13.22 0.29
C SER A 110 9.02 -12.25 -0.87
N HIS A 111 7.78 -12.05 -1.30
CA HIS A 111 7.45 -11.16 -2.41
C HIS A 111 7.76 -9.69 -2.10
N TRP A 112 7.81 -9.31 -0.82
CA TRP A 112 8.26 -7.98 -0.37
C TRP A 112 9.73 -7.69 -0.71
N THR A 113 10.51 -8.71 -1.08
CA THR A 113 11.90 -8.50 -1.50
C THR A 113 12.02 -8.02 -2.94
N LEU A 114 10.95 -8.16 -3.73
CA LEU A 114 10.97 -7.83 -5.14
C LEU A 114 10.99 -6.32 -5.36
N ILE A 115 11.69 -5.91 -6.41
CA ILE A 115 11.74 -4.55 -6.95
C ILE A 115 11.49 -4.60 -8.45
N GLY A 116 11.01 -3.50 -9.02
CA GLY A 116 10.77 -3.39 -10.47
C GLY A 116 9.49 -4.06 -10.98
N TYR A 117 8.84 -4.94 -10.21
CA TYR A 117 7.63 -5.66 -10.62
C TYR A 117 6.41 -4.77 -10.94
N THR A 118 6.44 -3.50 -10.54
CA THR A 118 5.45 -2.46 -10.89
C THR A 118 5.81 -1.66 -12.14
N GLY A 119 7.00 -1.89 -12.72
CA GLY A 119 7.48 -1.29 -13.94
C GLY A 119 6.97 -2.06 -15.15
N ILE A 120 5.96 -1.51 -15.81
CA ILE A 120 5.39 -2.07 -17.03
C ILE A 120 6.32 -1.75 -18.21
N SER A 121 6.73 -2.79 -18.93
CA SER A 121 7.59 -2.70 -20.10
C SER A 121 6.94 -3.36 -21.31
N ILE A 122 7.23 -2.84 -22.52
CA ILE A 122 6.79 -3.43 -23.80
C ILE A 122 5.26 -3.67 -23.81
N ALA A 123 4.50 -2.68 -23.36
CA ALA A 123 3.04 -2.77 -23.30
C ALA A 123 2.42 -2.70 -24.70
N THR A 124 1.49 -3.61 -24.97
CA THR A 124 0.65 -3.66 -26.15
C THR A 124 -0.82 -3.80 -25.74
N ASN A 125 -1.72 -3.87 -26.71
CA ASN A 125 -3.13 -4.13 -26.46
C ASN A 125 -3.45 -5.59 -26.10
N ILE A 126 -2.50 -6.50 -26.29
CA ILE A 126 -2.67 -7.94 -26.03
C ILE A 126 -1.74 -8.49 -24.96
N SER A 127 -0.72 -7.73 -24.54
CA SER A 127 0.23 -8.17 -23.52
C SER A 127 1.06 -7.03 -22.95
N PHE A 128 1.74 -7.30 -21.84
CA PHE A 128 2.81 -6.47 -21.33
C PHE A 128 3.84 -7.32 -20.58
N THR A 129 5.06 -6.82 -20.44
CA THR A 129 6.12 -7.50 -19.70
C THR A 129 6.41 -6.78 -18.38
N ILE A 130 6.62 -7.55 -17.31
CA ILE A 130 7.22 -7.04 -16.08
C ILE A 130 8.60 -7.65 -15.89
N TYR A 131 9.52 -6.83 -15.39
CA TYR A 131 10.85 -7.25 -14.97
C TYR A 131 10.95 -7.09 -13.47
N ALA A 132 11.51 -8.08 -12.79
CA ALA A 132 11.68 -8.05 -11.35
C ALA A 132 13.11 -8.45 -10.97
N SER A 133 13.65 -7.73 -10.01
CA SER A 133 14.87 -8.09 -9.29
C SER A 133 14.56 -8.17 -7.79
N SER A 134 15.55 -8.45 -6.95
CA SER A 134 15.37 -8.58 -5.51
C SER A 134 16.49 -7.87 -4.76
N TRP A 135 16.13 -7.11 -3.71
CA TRP A 135 17.14 -6.53 -2.81
C TRP A 135 17.80 -7.58 -1.89
N ALA A 136 17.36 -8.83 -1.93
CA ALA A 136 17.97 -9.96 -1.23
C ALA A 136 19.19 -10.56 -1.96
N ASN A 137 19.65 -9.95 -3.07
CA ASN A 137 20.80 -10.39 -3.87
C ASN A 137 20.68 -11.83 -4.40
N TRP A 138 19.47 -12.23 -4.82
CA TRP A 138 19.23 -13.51 -5.48
C TRP A 138 19.50 -13.39 -6.98
N ASN A 139 20.09 -14.43 -7.57
CA ASN A 139 20.16 -14.53 -9.03
C ASN A 139 18.80 -14.93 -9.62
N SER A 140 18.64 -14.79 -10.94
CA SER A 140 17.38 -15.06 -11.63
C SER A 140 16.85 -16.48 -11.44
N THR A 141 17.72 -17.49 -11.48
CA THR A 141 17.33 -18.89 -11.24
C THR A 141 16.80 -19.10 -9.81
N GLN A 142 17.46 -18.51 -8.81
CA GLN A 142 17.01 -18.56 -7.42
C GLN A 142 15.67 -17.85 -7.25
N MET A 143 15.51 -16.66 -7.85
CA MET A 143 14.25 -15.92 -7.78
C MET A 143 13.09 -16.71 -8.39
N VAL A 144 13.29 -17.33 -9.55
CA VAL A 144 12.26 -18.18 -10.17
C VAL A 144 11.90 -19.37 -9.28
N ALA A 145 12.89 -20.03 -8.67
CA ALA A 145 12.63 -21.14 -7.74
C ALA A 145 11.85 -20.69 -6.49
N ILE A 146 12.19 -19.53 -5.94
CA ILE A 146 11.47 -18.94 -4.81
C ILE A 146 10.05 -18.54 -5.25
N ALA A 147 9.87 -18.00 -6.45
CA ALA A 147 8.57 -17.66 -7.01
C ALA A 147 7.64 -18.88 -7.11
N GLN A 148 8.18 -20.04 -7.49
CA GLN A 148 7.42 -21.31 -7.53
C GLN A 148 6.99 -21.76 -6.14
N THR A 149 7.89 -21.73 -5.16
CA THR A 149 7.59 -22.20 -3.79
C THR A 149 6.73 -21.22 -2.99
N SER A 150 6.86 -19.93 -3.27
CA SER A 150 6.15 -18.84 -2.59
C SER A 150 4.90 -18.39 -3.35
N LEU A 151 4.55 -19.04 -4.47
CA LEU A 151 3.37 -18.76 -5.30
C LEU A 151 3.24 -17.28 -5.69
N TRP A 152 4.32 -16.68 -6.22
CA TRP A 152 4.35 -15.27 -6.63
C TRP A 152 3.51 -14.98 -7.88
N ASN A 153 2.22 -14.72 -7.68
CA ASN A 153 1.30 -14.33 -8.74
C ASN A 153 1.33 -12.81 -8.95
N ALA A 154 1.28 -12.39 -10.21
CA ALA A 154 1.15 -10.97 -10.56
C ALA A 154 -0.33 -10.63 -10.77
N ASN A 155 -0.91 -9.82 -9.88
CA ASN A 155 -2.23 -9.25 -10.10
C ASN A 155 -2.08 -7.99 -10.94
N TRP A 156 -3.00 -7.74 -11.87
CA TRP A 156 -2.91 -6.60 -12.75
C TRP A 156 -4.27 -5.99 -13.12
N LEU A 157 -4.24 -4.71 -13.46
CA LEU A 157 -5.36 -3.93 -13.98
C LEU A 157 -4.88 -3.14 -15.19
N GLY A 158 -5.67 -3.14 -16.26
CA GLY A 158 -5.45 -2.35 -17.47
C GLY A 158 -6.60 -1.38 -17.69
N PHE A 159 -6.28 -0.11 -17.98
CA PHE A 159 -7.23 0.96 -18.31
C PHE A 159 -7.01 1.44 -19.74
N SER A 160 -8.06 1.42 -20.55
CA SER A 160 -8.06 1.88 -21.95
C SER A 160 -9.08 3.00 -22.12
N TYR A 161 -8.69 4.05 -22.83
CA TYR A 161 -9.48 5.26 -23.06
C TYR A 161 -9.51 5.68 -24.53
#